data_AF-A0AA39XLP7-F1
#
_entry.id   AF-A0AA39XLP7-F1
#
_cell.length_a   1.000
_cell.length_b   1.000
_cell.length_c   1.000
_cell.angle_alpha   90.00
_cell.angle_beta   90.00
_cell.angle_gamma   90.00
#
_symmetry.space_group_name_H-M   'P 1'
#
loop_
_entity.id
_entity.type
_entity.pdbx_description
1 polymer ?
#
loop_
_entity_poly.entity_id
_entity_poly.type
_entity_poly.pdbx_seq_one_letter_code
_entity_poly.pdbx_strand_id
1 'polypeptide(L)'
;MVVRRTAADYMEAHTDDFVGFLEEPLGDYVSKIRDTAEWGGQLELTALANAYGVEIRVVQDGRTEVIAPFAAEEEDGKGSKTLWLAYYRHGYGLGEHYNSLRRKDEATATA
;
A
#
# COMPACT_ATOMS: atom_id res chain seq x y z
N MET A 1 -7.68 -3.79 13.82
CA MET A 1 -7.27 -2.59 13.05
C MET A 1 -7.89 -2.69 11.65
N VAL A 2 -8.54 -1.63 11.16
CA VAL A 2 -9.33 -1.69 9.90
C VAL A 2 -8.46 -2.01 8.68
N VAL A 3 -7.37 -1.27 8.47
CA VAL A 3 -6.52 -1.40 7.26
C VAL A 3 -5.90 -2.80 7.11
N ARG A 4 -5.37 -3.38 8.19
CA ARG A 4 -4.80 -4.75 8.16
C ARG A 4 -5.83 -5.81 7.78
N ARG A 5 -7.06 -5.69 8.30
CA ARG A 5 -8.15 -6.60 7.96
C ARG A 5 -8.53 -6.45 6.49
N THR A 6 -8.68 -5.22 5.99
CA THR A 6 -8.98 -4.99 4.58
C THR A 6 -7.94 -5.64 3.65
N ALA A 7 -6.65 -5.54 3.96
CA ALA A 7 -5.61 -6.19 3.18
C ALA A 7 -5.76 -7.73 3.20
N ALA A 8 -5.88 -8.31 4.40
CA ALA A 8 -6.05 -9.75 4.57
C ALA A 8 -7.30 -10.29 3.87
N ASP A 9 -8.46 -9.64 4.09
CA ASP A 9 -9.74 -10.03 3.50
C ASP A 9 -9.68 -9.94 1.96
N TYR A 10 -9.00 -8.93 1.41
CA TYR A 10 -8.80 -8.82 -0.04
C TYR A 10 -7.92 -9.95 -0.59
N MET A 11 -6.82 -10.27 0.10
CA MET A 11 -5.92 -11.36 -0.30
C MET A 11 -6.60 -12.73 -0.25
N GLU A 12 -7.42 -12.99 0.77
CA GLU A 12 -8.23 -14.21 0.86
C GLU A 12 -9.23 -14.31 -0.31
N ALA A 13 -9.89 -13.20 -0.67
CA ALA A 13 -10.85 -13.17 -1.77
C ALA A 13 -10.21 -13.30 -3.16
N HIS A 14 -8.92 -12.99 -3.32
CA HIS A 14 -8.20 -12.97 -4.60
C HIS A 14 -6.94 -13.83 -4.54
N THR A 15 -7.09 -15.04 -4.01
CA THR A 15 -5.97 -15.94 -3.69
C THR A 15 -4.97 -16.11 -4.84
N ASP A 16 -5.45 -16.31 -6.07
CA ASP A 16 -4.61 -16.56 -7.26
C ASP A 16 -3.63 -15.43 -7.58
N ASP A 17 -3.94 -14.19 -7.17
CA ASP A 17 -3.09 -13.02 -7.40
C ASP A 17 -1.88 -12.97 -6.43
N PHE A 18 -1.94 -13.70 -5.31
CA PHE A 18 -0.95 -13.59 -4.23
C PHE A 18 -0.16 -14.87 -3.98
N VAL A 19 -0.77 -16.05 -4.12
CA VAL A 19 -0.13 -17.33 -3.74
C VAL A 19 1.20 -17.60 -4.43
N GLY A 20 1.39 -17.11 -5.66
CA GLY A 20 2.65 -17.27 -6.40
C GLY A 20 3.84 -16.49 -5.82
N PHE A 21 3.58 -15.55 -4.91
CA PHE A 21 4.59 -14.69 -4.29
C PHE A 21 4.84 -15.02 -2.81
N LEU A 22 4.10 -15.97 -2.24
CA LEU A 22 4.20 -16.35 -0.84
C LEU A 22 5.12 -17.56 -0.66
N GLU A 23 5.93 -17.54 0.40
CA GLU A 23 6.77 -18.69 0.81
C GLU A 23 6.02 -19.66 1.75
N GLU A 24 4.82 -19.27 2.17
CA GLU A 24 3.97 -20.00 3.11
C GLU A 24 2.51 -20.05 2.62
N PRO A 25 1.66 -20.94 3.18
CA PRO A 25 0.25 -20.98 2.83
C PRO A 25 -0.44 -19.62 3.07
N LEU A 26 -1.28 -19.19 2.13
CA LEU A 26 -1.94 -17.88 2.20
C LEU A 26 -2.71 -17.67 3.52
N GLY A 27 -3.40 -18.69 4.03
CA GLY A 27 -4.14 -18.61 5.29
C GLY A 27 -3.25 -18.30 6.51
N ASP A 28 -2.02 -18.82 6.54
CA ASP A 28 -1.06 -18.54 7.61
C ASP A 28 -0.52 -17.11 7.47
N TYR A 29 -0.17 -16.71 6.25
CA TYR A 29 0.31 -15.37 5.92
C TYR A 29 -0.70 -14.28 6.28
N VAL A 30 -1.95 -14.38 5.82
CA VAL A 30 -2.99 -13.39 6.10
C VAL A 30 -3.32 -13.32 7.59
N SER A 31 -3.25 -14.45 8.31
CA SER A 31 -3.42 -14.46 9.77
C SER A 31 -2.28 -13.71 10.47
N LYS A 32 -1.02 -13.89 10.03
CA LYS A 32 0.12 -13.12 10.56
C LYS A 32 -0.04 -11.63 10.34
N ILE A 33 -0.37 -11.21 9.11
CA ILE A 33 -0.57 -9.80 8.76
C ILE A 33 -1.74 -9.18 9.52
N ARG A 34 -2.85 -9.92 9.66
CA ARG A 34 -4.09 -9.44 10.29
C ARG A 34 -3.97 -9.34 11.81
N ASP A 35 -3.39 -10.38 12.43
CA ASP A 35 -3.53 -10.64 13.86
C ASP A 35 -2.25 -10.35 14.66
N THR A 36 -1.13 -10.02 14.00
CA THR A 36 0.15 -9.74 14.68
C THR A 36 0.75 -8.37 14.32
N ALA A 37 1.95 -8.10 14.83
CA ALA A 37 2.73 -6.91 14.54
C ALA A 37 3.66 -7.07 13.33
N GLU A 38 3.41 -8.08 12.49
CA GLU A 38 4.17 -8.31 11.26
C GLU A 38 4.19 -7.05 10.38
N TRP A 39 5.33 -6.83 9.75
CA TRP A 39 5.54 -5.68 8.87
C TRP A 39 4.90 -5.97 7.52
N GLY A 40 4.11 -5.02 7.01
CA GLY A 40 3.56 -5.11 5.66
C GLY A 40 4.54 -4.58 4.61
N GLY A 41 4.35 -5.03 3.38
CA GLY A 41 5.15 -4.63 2.23
C GLY A 41 4.32 -4.57 0.95
N GLN A 42 4.93 -4.98 -0.16
CA GLN A 42 4.35 -4.84 -1.49
C GLN A 42 3.01 -5.56 -1.66
N LEU A 43 2.85 -6.75 -1.08
CA LEU A 43 1.63 -7.55 -1.21
C LEU A 43 0.45 -6.86 -0.51
N GLU A 44 0.66 -6.37 0.71
CA GLU A 44 -0.36 -5.60 1.43
C GLU A 44 -0.70 -4.30 0.71
N LEU A 45 0.31 -3.57 0.18
CA LEU A 45 0.05 -2.35 -0.59
C LEU A 45 -0.74 -2.64 -1.86
N THR A 46 -0.45 -3.75 -2.55
CA THR A 46 -1.20 -4.18 -3.74
C THR A 46 -2.64 -4.55 -3.38
N ALA A 47 -2.85 -5.30 -2.29
CA ALA A 47 -4.18 -5.63 -1.80
C ALA A 47 -4.97 -4.36 -1.42
N LEU A 48 -4.34 -3.39 -0.77
CA LEU A 48 -4.98 -2.14 -0.35
C LEU A 48 -5.28 -1.20 -1.53
N ALA A 49 -4.39 -1.13 -2.53
CA ALA A 49 -4.62 -0.35 -3.74
C ALA A 49 -5.89 -0.83 -4.45
N ASN A 50 -6.05 -2.14 -4.58
CA ASN A 50 -7.25 -2.75 -5.15
C ASN A 50 -8.49 -2.60 -4.27
N ALA A 51 -8.40 -2.94 -2.98
CA ALA A 51 -9.54 -2.91 -2.07
C ALA A 51 -10.15 -1.51 -1.92
N TYR A 52 -9.34 -0.46 -2.04
CA TYR A 52 -9.81 0.93 -1.97
C TYR A 52 -9.97 1.62 -3.32
N GLY A 53 -9.60 0.98 -4.43
CA GLY A 53 -9.59 1.62 -5.75
C GLY A 53 -8.68 2.85 -5.83
N VAL A 54 -7.53 2.81 -5.15
CA VAL A 54 -6.57 3.92 -5.05
C VAL A 54 -5.23 3.57 -5.67
N GLU A 55 -4.59 4.56 -6.29
CA GLU A 55 -3.18 4.46 -6.66
C GLU A 55 -2.30 4.75 -5.44
N ILE A 56 -1.33 3.89 -5.15
CA ILE A 56 -0.33 4.11 -4.10
C ILE A 56 1.01 4.39 -4.77
N ARG A 57 1.60 5.55 -4.46
CA ARG A 57 2.93 5.93 -4.90
C ARG A 57 3.92 5.86 -3.75
N VAL A 58 4.98 5.08 -3.93
CA VAL A 58 6.03 4.91 -2.94
C VAL A 58 7.30 5.57 -3.45
N VAL A 59 7.79 6.58 -2.75
CA VAL A 59 9.06 7.24 -3.06
C VAL A 59 10.18 6.54 -2.31
N GLN A 60 11.20 6.09 -3.03
CA GLN A 60 12.38 5.43 -2.48
C GLN A 60 13.60 5.77 -3.33
N ASP A 61 14.68 6.23 -2.68
CA ASP A 61 16.02 6.38 -3.29
C ASP A 61 16.01 7.09 -4.68
N GLY A 62 15.29 8.21 -4.77
CA GLY A 62 15.17 8.99 -6.00
C GLY A 62 14.25 8.38 -7.08
N ARG A 63 13.61 7.24 -6.81
CA ARG A 63 12.62 6.59 -7.67
C ARG A 63 11.22 6.66 -7.04
N THR A 64 10.21 6.57 -7.88
CA THR A 64 8.81 6.44 -7.44
C THR A 64 8.25 5.16 -8.02
N GLU A 65 7.87 4.25 -7.14
CA GLU A 65 7.09 3.06 -7.48
C GLU A 65 5.60 3.41 -7.48
N VAL A 66 4.88 2.84 -8.43
CA VAL A 66 3.44 3.07 -8.61
C VAL A 66 2.73 1.73 -8.52
N ILE A 67 1.81 1.62 -7.57
CA ILE A 67 0.96 0.46 -7.35
C ILE A 67 -0.46 0.91 -7.67
N ALA A 68 -1.01 0.41 -8.77
CA ALA A 68 -2.34 0.75 -9.25
C ALA A 68 -3.31 -0.43 -9.03
N PRO A 69 -4.62 -0.16 -8.84
CA PRO A 69 -5.62 -1.22 -8.81
C PRO A 69 -5.69 -1.93 -10.18
N PHE A 70 -5.97 -3.23 -10.17
CA PHE A 70 -6.07 -4.09 -11.36
C PHE A 70 -7.25 -3.67 -12.25
N ALA A 71 -8.39 -3.34 -11.64
CA ALA A 71 -9.52 -2.71 -12.30
C ALA A 71 -9.43 -1.19 -12.08
N ALA A 72 -8.63 -0.52 -12.90
CA ALA A 72 -8.70 0.94 -13.01
C ALA A 72 -10.00 1.29 -13.77
N GLU A 73 -11.15 1.22 -13.09
CA GLU A 73 -12.36 1.83 -13.61
C GLU A 73 -12.10 3.34 -13.65
N GLU A 74 -12.18 3.92 -14.85
CA GLU A 74 -12.22 5.37 -15.03
C GLU A 74 -13.51 5.89 -14.41
N GLU A 75 -13.55 5.99 -13.08
CA GLU A 75 -14.69 6.52 -12.35
C GLU A 75 -14.85 8.02 -12.70
N ASP A 76 -15.77 8.29 -13.63
CA ASP A 76 -16.46 9.55 -13.89
C ASP A 76 -15.61 10.83 -13.68
N GLY A 77 -14.53 10.96 -14.44
CA GLY A 77 -13.79 12.22 -14.60
C GLY A 77 -13.09 12.73 -13.32
N LYS A 78 -13.05 11.94 -12.25
CA LYS A 78 -12.26 12.18 -11.04
C LYS A 78 -11.26 11.03 -10.94
N GLY A 79 -10.08 11.21 -11.52
CA GLY A 79 -9.03 10.18 -11.48
C GLY A 79 -8.86 9.58 -10.09
N SER A 80 -8.57 8.26 -10.04
CA SER A 80 -8.38 7.49 -8.80
C SER A 80 -7.55 8.28 -7.78
N LYS A 81 -7.99 8.28 -6.52
CA LYS A 81 -7.29 8.98 -5.43
C LYS A 81 -5.88 8.42 -5.30
N THR A 82 -4.87 9.30 -5.27
CA THR A 82 -3.47 8.89 -5.08
C THR A 82 -3.02 9.03 -3.63
N LEU A 83 -2.58 7.93 -3.03
CA LEU A 83 -1.89 7.91 -1.75
C LEU A 83 -0.38 7.97 -1.95
N TRP A 84 0.32 8.71 -1.09
CA TRP A 84 1.77 8.88 -1.18
C TRP A 84 2.46 8.36 0.07
N LEU A 85 3.47 7.52 -0.13
CA LEU A 85 4.32 6.94 0.91
C LEU A 85 5.78 7.23 0.59
N ALA A 86 6.60 7.36 1.62
CA ALA A 86 8.05 7.31 1.52
C ALA A 86 8.53 6.00 2.16
N TYR A 87 9.37 5.25 1.45
CA TYR A 87 9.99 4.05 1.97
C TYR A 87 11.48 4.27 2.20
N TYR A 88 11.92 3.98 3.43
CA TYR A 88 13.29 4.17 3.87
C TYR A 88 13.90 2.82 4.20
N ARG A 89 14.87 2.38 3.40
CA ARG A 89 15.57 1.10 3.59
C ARG A 89 16.65 1.15 4.69
N HIS A 90 17.27 2.32 4.90
CA HIS A 90 18.43 2.48 5.80
C HIS A 90 18.44 3.83 6.56
N GLY A 91 17.35 4.16 7.24
CA GLY A 91 17.29 5.36 8.09
C GLY A 91 17.69 5.07 9.54
N TYR A 92 18.89 5.49 9.96
CA TYR A 92 19.24 5.67 11.38
C TYR A 92 19.17 4.45 12.31
N GLY A 93 19.46 3.23 11.81
CA GLY A 93 19.52 2.02 12.64
C GLY A 93 18.15 1.43 13.05
N LEU A 94 17.05 1.97 12.51
CA LEU A 94 15.67 1.56 12.82
C LEU A 94 15.06 0.56 11.81
N GLY A 95 15.83 0.14 10.79
CA GLY A 95 15.37 -0.78 9.76
C GLY A 95 14.50 -0.13 8.68
N GLU A 96 13.89 -0.99 7.87
CA GLU A 96 13.02 -0.63 6.75
C GLU A 96 11.69 -0.06 7.26
N HIS A 97 11.19 1.08 6.75
CA HIS A 97 9.89 1.62 7.17
C HIS A 97 9.19 2.53 6.16
N TYR A 98 7.86 2.62 6.28
CA TYR A 98 7.01 3.50 5.48
C TYR A 98 6.52 4.70 6.30
N ASN A 99 6.57 5.89 5.70
CA ASN A 99 5.93 7.10 6.22
C ASN A 99 4.90 7.64 5.24
N SER A 100 3.80 8.20 5.75
CA SER A 100 2.82 8.85 4.89
C SER A 100 3.32 10.22 4.43
N LEU A 101 3.20 10.50 3.13
CA LEU A 101 3.45 11.83 2.60
C LEU A 101 2.13 12.59 2.44
N ARG A 102 2.23 13.92 2.51
CA ARG A 102 1.13 14.84 2.24
C ARG A 102 1.64 15.90 1.30
N ARG A 103 0.77 16.37 0.40
CA ARG A 103 1.08 17.57 -0.37
C ARG A 103 1.26 18.71 0.62
N LYS A 104 2.33 19.47 0.44
CA LYS A 104 2.44 20.76 1.11
C LYS A 104 1.45 21.67 0.41
N ASP A 105 0.34 21.99 1.07
CA ASP A 105 -0.54 23.03 0.57
C ASP A 105 0.30 24.31 0.46
N GLU A 106 0.31 24.96 -0.71
CA GLU A 106 0.78 26.34 -0.79
C GLU A 106 -0.19 27.18 0.03
N ALA A 107 0.13 27.36 1.31
CA ALA A 107 -0.48 28.39 2.12
C ALA A 107 -0.20 29.72 1.42
N THR A 108 -1.24 30.26 0.79
CA THR A 108 -1.46 31.64 0.36
C THR A 108 -0.23 32.53 0.52
N ALA A 109 0.50 32.76 -0.57
CA ALA A 109 1.35 33.92 -0.69
C ALA A 109 0.43 35.16 -0.72
N THR A 110 0.10 35.68 0.46
CA THR A 110 -0.45 37.03 0.59
C THR A 110 0.72 38.00 0.43
N ALA A 111 0.59 38.84 -0.59
CA ALA A 111 1.45 39.97 -0.93
C ALA A 111 1.61 40.99 0.20
#